data_AF-A0A4Q3JHI1-F1
#
_entry.id   AF-A0A4Q3JHI1-F1
#
_cell.length_a   1.000
_cell.length_b   1.000
_cell.length_c   1.000
_cell.angle_alpha   90.00
_cell.angle_beta   90.00
_cell.angle_gamma   90.00
#
_symmetry.space_group_name_H-M   'P 1'
#
loop_
_entity.id
_entity.type
_entity.pdbx_description
1 polymer ?
#
loop_
_entity_poly.entity_id
_entity_poly.type
_entity_poly.pdbx_seq_one_letter_code
_entity_poly.pdbx_strand_id
1 'polypeptide(L)'
;MNTTTPPPVSAKGTSGFVRPLFKPGLLLEDEDLTAIVDYSSAMTRLLFSSLFGCGVICGLKITAMPVCKGQQLEIMVGKGLALDCSGNPIYVPTDQSAIIFDPGCEGFPATLWVTACYVADYCRPRSAACADDDDPQTVKTRMRDGFEIQIHQSLPEHACMCPANGHDDCGCVCNCGECVLIGVIELKSKYWADPDGKHLNPDAKIDVQVDRVRKIRPALRQPCGAAKLADAATGNDPHKREADEVGPSTLTPEHIAGLKARRAALLERQRVAKGEAAEQIGRELDEISRLLGG
;
A
#
# COMPACT_ATOMS: atom_id res chain seq x y z
N MET A 1 53.45 12.83 -9.18
CA MET A 1 52.25 13.68 -9.01
C MET A 1 51.42 13.04 -7.91
N ASN A 2 51.42 13.62 -6.71
CA ASN A 2 50.67 13.08 -5.57
C ASN A 2 49.22 13.55 -5.67
N THR A 3 48.32 12.64 -5.99
CA THR A 3 46.88 12.86 -5.91
C THR A 3 46.45 12.70 -4.45
N THR A 4 46.45 13.78 -3.71
CA THR A 4 45.89 13.80 -2.35
C THR A 4 44.37 13.78 -2.47
N THR A 5 43.76 12.61 -2.29
CA THR A 5 42.30 12.47 -2.26
C THR A 5 41.76 13.23 -1.05
N PRO A 6 40.79 14.15 -1.22
CA PRO A 6 40.19 14.83 -0.09
C PRO A 6 39.48 13.83 0.84
N PRO A 7 39.51 14.07 2.16
CA PRO A 7 38.85 13.19 3.11
C PRO A 7 37.33 13.17 2.89
N PRO A 8 36.65 12.05 3.20
CA PRO A 8 35.20 11.96 3.05
C PRO A 8 34.51 12.94 4.02
N VAL A 9 33.49 13.64 3.53
CA VAL A 9 32.56 14.41 4.36
C VAL A 9 31.64 13.42 5.07
N SER A 10 31.54 13.50 6.39
CA SER A 10 30.73 12.58 7.21
C SER A 10 29.81 13.37 8.14
N ALA A 11 28.53 13.01 8.16
CA ALA A 11 27.57 13.42 9.16
C ALA A 11 27.25 12.23 10.08
N LYS A 12 27.11 12.48 11.38
CA LYS A 12 26.70 11.48 12.37
C LYS A 12 25.34 11.86 12.93
N GLY A 13 24.46 10.88 13.06
CA GLY A 13 23.16 11.02 13.70
C GLY A 13 22.77 9.71 14.37
N THR A 14 21.90 9.81 15.37
CA THR A 14 21.27 8.65 16.02
C THR A 14 19.92 8.39 15.39
N SER A 15 19.60 7.13 15.11
CA SER A 15 18.24 6.75 14.73
C SER A 15 17.32 6.71 15.95
N GLY A 16 16.01 6.78 15.75
CA GLY A 16 15.01 6.62 16.82
C GLY A 16 14.83 5.17 17.30
N PHE A 17 15.55 4.20 16.72
CA PHE A 17 15.44 2.80 17.08
C PHE A 17 16.32 2.46 18.28
N VAL A 18 15.70 2.20 19.42
CA VAL A 18 16.39 1.76 20.63
C VAL A 18 16.41 0.23 20.68
N ARG A 19 17.60 -0.37 20.66
CA ARG A 19 17.76 -1.82 20.80
C ARG A 19 18.21 -2.14 22.23
N PRO A 20 17.46 -2.95 23.00
CA PRO A 20 17.89 -3.35 24.34
C PRO A 20 19.11 -4.28 24.29
N LEU A 21 19.98 -4.19 25.30
CA LEU A 21 21.21 -4.95 25.42
C LEU A 21 21.23 -5.76 26.72
N PHE A 22 21.07 -7.07 26.62
CA PHE A 22 21.07 -7.97 27.78
C PHE A 22 22.50 -8.37 28.16
N LYS A 23 22.83 -8.24 29.44
CA LYS A 23 24.13 -8.63 30.00
C LYS A 23 23.93 -9.57 31.19
N PRO A 24 24.88 -10.49 31.47
CA PRO A 24 24.82 -11.34 32.66
C PRO A 24 24.71 -10.50 33.93
N GLY A 25 23.80 -10.87 34.83
CA GLY A 25 23.55 -10.17 36.10
C GLY A 25 22.57 -8.99 36.01
N LEU A 26 22.03 -8.68 34.83
CA LEU A 26 20.93 -7.71 34.69
C LEU A 26 19.60 -8.35 35.10
N LEU A 27 18.79 -7.64 35.89
CA LEU A 27 17.40 -8.00 36.14
C LEU A 27 16.55 -7.51 34.95
N LEU A 28 15.65 -8.37 34.46
CA LEU A 28 14.76 -8.01 33.36
C LEU A 28 13.58 -7.19 33.89
N GLU A 29 13.43 -5.98 33.37
CA GLU A 29 12.30 -5.09 33.63
C GLU A 29 11.25 -5.21 32.51
N ASP A 30 10.03 -4.76 32.75
CA ASP A 30 8.98 -4.81 31.73
C ASP A 30 9.25 -3.84 30.57
N GLU A 31 9.96 -2.75 30.83
CA GLU A 31 10.42 -1.80 29.81
C GLU A 31 11.39 -2.46 28.82
N ASP A 32 12.29 -3.34 29.29
CA ASP A 32 13.23 -4.06 28.41
C ASP A 32 12.50 -5.03 27.47
N LEU A 33 11.48 -5.72 27.99
CA LEU A 33 10.66 -6.64 27.21
C LEU A 33 9.80 -5.90 26.20
N THR A 34 9.23 -4.76 26.60
CA THR A 34 8.45 -3.88 25.71
C THR A 34 9.34 -3.30 24.62
N ALA A 35 10.55 -2.83 24.96
CA ALA A 35 11.52 -2.31 24.01
C ALA A 35 11.97 -3.34 22.96
N ILE A 36 12.09 -4.63 23.32
CA ILE A 36 12.32 -5.71 22.34
C ILE A 36 11.19 -5.74 21.30
N VAL A 37 9.94 -5.73 21.77
CA VAL A 37 8.76 -5.88 20.91
C VAL A 37 8.66 -4.66 19.99
N ASP A 38 8.76 -3.46 20.57
CA ASP A 38 8.68 -2.19 19.83
C ASP A 38 9.79 -2.07 18.79
N TYR A 39 11.03 -2.41 19.15
CA TYR A 39 12.15 -2.40 18.21
C TYR A 39 11.88 -3.33 17.01
N SER A 40 11.43 -4.56 17.28
CA SER A 40 11.18 -5.54 16.22
C SER A 40 10.01 -5.15 15.32
N SER A 41 8.90 -4.68 15.89
CA SER A 41 7.72 -4.22 15.15
C SER A 41 8.03 -2.97 14.33
N ALA A 42 8.70 -1.98 14.91
CA ALA A 42 9.08 -0.77 14.21
C ALA A 42 10.06 -1.06 13.07
N MET A 43 11.01 -1.99 13.26
CA MET A 43 11.94 -2.39 12.21
C MET A 43 11.22 -3.10 11.06
N THR A 44 10.30 -4.02 11.36
CA THR A 44 9.49 -4.70 10.35
C THR A 44 8.59 -3.72 9.59
N ARG A 45 7.94 -2.78 10.30
CA ARG A 45 7.15 -1.68 9.72
C ARG A 45 7.98 -0.85 8.74
N LEU A 46 9.19 -0.44 9.15
CA LEU A 46 10.11 0.31 8.30
C LEU A 46 10.53 -0.49 7.06
N LEU A 47 10.82 -1.79 7.22
CA LEU A 47 11.17 -2.66 6.11
C LEU A 47 10.00 -2.80 5.13
N PHE A 48 8.78 -3.02 5.60
CA PHE A 48 7.62 -3.15 4.73
C PHE A 48 7.25 -1.84 4.04
N SER A 49 7.22 -0.72 4.77
CA SER A 49 6.96 0.58 4.14
C SER A 49 8.04 0.96 3.12
N SER A 50 9.30 0.61 3.36
CA SER A 50 10.40 0.86 2.41
C SER A 50 10.38 -0.06 1.18
N LEU A 51 9.99 -1.33 1.34
CA LEU A 51 10.01 -2.31 0.25
C LEU A 51 8.74 -2.30 -0.59
N PHE A 52 7.59 -2.11 0.06
CA PHE A 52 6.27 -2.27 -0.52
C PHE A 52 5.51 -0.94 -0.63
N GLY A 53 5.84 0.06 0.18
CA GLY A 53 5.05 1.28 0.32
C GLY A 53 3.76 1.04 1.10
N CYS A 54 2.77 1.92 0.91
CA CYS A 54 1.39 1.71 1.34
C CYS A 54 0.56 1.12 0.18
N GLY A 55 -0.53 0.42 0.48
CA GLY A 55 -1.46 -0.07 -0.54
C GLY A 55 -1.88 -1.53 -0.35
N VAL A 56 -2.61 -2.06 -1.34
CA VAL A 56 -3.02 -3.46 -1.37
C VAL A 56 -1.85 -4.34 -1.84
N ILE A 57 -1.41 -5.28 -1.01
CA ILE A 57 -0.42 -6.30 -1.40
C ILE A 57 -1.10 -7.39 -2.24
N CYS A 58 -2.14 -8.01 -1.68
CA CYS A 58 -2.84 -9.12 -2.32
C CYS A 58 -4.30 -9.22 -1.84
N GLY A 59 -5.16 -9.85 -2.65
CA GLY A 59 -6.57 -10.06 -2.30
C GLY A 59 -7.37 -8.76 -2.30
N LEU A 60 -8.25 -8.60 -1.28
CA LEU A 60 -9.10 -7.42 -1.06
C LEU A 60 -9.95 -7.02 -2.26
N LYS A 61 -10.46 -8.03 -2.99
CA LYS A 61 -11.33 -7.79 -4.14
C LYS A 61 -12.66 -7.23 -3.65
N ILE A 62 -13.02 -6.05 -4.12
CA ILE A 62 -14.30 -5.42 -3.81
C ILE A 62 -15.30 -5.81 -4.89
N THR A 63 -16.48 -6.21 -4.46
CA THR A 63 -17.66 -6.40 -5.32
C THR A 63 -18.83 -5.70 -4.67
N ALA A 64 -19.66 -5.04 -5.46
CA ALA A 64 -20.84 -4.36 -4.96
C ALA A 64 -22.06 -4.85 -5.74
N MET A 65 -23.16 -5.09 -5.05
CA MET A 65 -24.41 -5.57 -5.62
C MET A 65 -25.58 -4.72 -5.09
N PRO A 66 -26.50 -4.27 -5.96
CA PRO A 66 -27.69 -3.58 -5.50
C PRO A 66 -28.60 -4.57 -4.77
N VAL A 67 -29.08 -4.19 -3.59
CA VAL A 67 -30.06 -4.95 -2.79
C VAL A 67 -31.29 -4.08 -2.48
N CYS A 68 -32.35 -4.67 -1.93
CA CYS A 68 -33.58 -3.97 -1.57
C CYS A 68 -34.19 -3.15 -2.73
N LYS A 69 -34.30 -3.76 -3.92
CA LYS A 69 -34.73 -3.06 -5.14
C LYS A 69 -33.90 -1.80 -5.38
N GLY A 70 -32.58 -1.94 -5.38
CA GLY A 70 -31.65 -0.86 -5.71
C GLY A 70 -31.64 0.32 -4.74
N GLN A 71 -32.32 0.23 -3.58
CA GLN A 71 -32.28 1.28 -2.55
C GLN A 71 -31.04 1.20 -1.69
N GLN A 72 -30.44 0.01 -1.58
CA GLN A 72 -29.26 -0.24 -0.76
C GLN A 72 -28.18 -0.91 -1.62
N LEU A 73 -26.92 -0.71 -1.24
CA LEU A 73 -25.78 -1.34 -1.88
C LEU A 73 -25.12 -2.30 -0.90
N GLU A 74 -25.13 -3.59 -1.22
CA GLU A 74 -24.35 -4.57 -0.48
C GLU A 74 -22.93 -4.61 -1.05
N ILE A 75 -21.96 -4.25 -0.23
CA ILE A 75 -20.55 -4.26 -0.57
C ILE A 75 -19.91 -5.48 0.09
N MET A 76 -19.22 -6.28 -0.72
CA MET A 76 -18.39 -7.39 -0.24
C MET A 76 -16.92 -7.08 -0.51
N VAL A 77 -16.10 -7.29 0.51
CA VAL A 77 -14.64 -7.17 0.43
C VAL A 77 -14.01 -8.53 0.68
N GLY A 78 -13.36 -9.10 -0.34
CA GLY A 78 -12.70 -10.39 -0.21
C GLY A 78 -11.52 -10.34 0.76
N LYS A 79 -11.12 -11.51 1.27
CA LYS A 79 -9.91 -11.67 2.09
C LYS A 79 -8.65 -11.17 1.38
N GLY A 80 -7.66 -10.72 2.15
CA GLY A 80 -6.42 -10.21 1.60
C GLY A 80 -5.54 -9.51 2.61
N LEU A 81 -4.53 -8.82 2.09
CA LEU A 81 -3.52 -8.10 2.87
C LEU A 81 -3.23 -6.75 2.23
N ALA A 82 -3.24 -5.71 3.05
CA ALA A 82 -2.78 -4.38 2.69
C ALA A 82 -1.75 -3.85 3.71
N LEU A 83 -1.10 -2.76 3.36
CA LEU A 83 -0.22 -1.98 4.24
C LEU A 83 -0.73 -0.55 4.32
N ASP A 84 -0.77 -0.01 5.53
CA ASP A 84 -0.95 1.42 5.74
C ASP A 84 0.35 2.20 5.47
N CYS A 85 0.32 3.52 5.67
CA CYS A 85 1.51 4.37 5.53
C CYS A 85 2.62 4.09 6.54
N SER A 86 2.25 3.63 7.72
CA SER A 86 3.16 3.32 8.81
C SER A 86 3.81 1.94 8.66
N GLY A 87 3.43 1.17 7.63
CA GLY A 87 3.90 -0.19 7.41
C GLY A 87 3.19 -1.24 8.28
N ASN A 88 2.04 -0.91 8.86
CA ASN A 88 1.19 -1.87 9.56
C ASN A 88 0.49 -2.79 8.56
N PRO A 89 0.59 -4.12 8.74
CA PRO A 89 -0.18 -5.06 7.93
C PRO A 89 -1.66 -5.04 8.34
N ILE A 90 -2.53 -4.78 7.38
CA ILE A 90 -3.98 -4.87 7.50
C ILE A 90 -4.40 -6.20 6.88
N TYR A 91 -4.53 -7.23 7.72
CA TYR A 91 -4.88 -8.58 7.29
C TYR A 91 -6.38 -8.85 7.46
N VAL A 92 -7.05 -9.14 6.34
CA VAL A 92 -8.46 -9.53 6.29
C VAL A 92 -8.52 -11.04 6.05
N PRO A 93 -8.82 -11.85 7.09
CA PRO A 93 -8.68 -13.32 7.02
C PRO A 93 -9.79 -14.00 6.21
N THR A 94 -11.00 -13.44 6.24
CA THR A 94 -12.19 -13.98 5.59
C THR A 94 -12.88 -12.90 4.78
N ASP A 95 -13.65 -13.30 3.77
CA ASP A 95 -14.46 -12.35 3.00
C ASP A 95 -15.44 -11.64 3.95
N GLN A 96 -15.50 -10.32 3.83
CA GLN A 96 -16.41 -9.46 4.57
C GLN A 96 -17.60 -9.19 3.66
N SER A 97 -18.68 -9.94 3.87
CA SER A 97 -19.96 -9.77 3.19
C SER A 97 -20.90 -8.87 3.99
N ALA A 98 -22.01 -8.44 3.38
CA ALA A 98 -23.08 -7.70 4.05
C ALA A 98 -22.69 -6.33 4.65
N ILE A 99 -21.71 -5.64 4.06
CA ILE A 99 -21.50 -4.22 4.37
C ILE A 99 -22.55 -3.43 3.60
N ILE A 100 -23.66 -3.14 4.27
CA ILE A 100 -24.81 -2.45 3.66
C ILE A 100 -24.56 -0.94 3.73
N PHE A 101 -24.50 -0.32 2.55
CA PHE A 101 -24.52 1.13 2.41
C PHE A 101 -25.93 1.58 2.01
N ASP A 102 -26.54 2.38 2.88
CA ASP A 102 -27.83 3.01 2.66
C ASP A 102 -27.64 4.53 2.53
N PRO A 103 -27.83 5.12 1.33
CA PRO A 103 -27.72 6.56 1.14
C PRO A 103 -28.90 7.35 1.74
N GLY A 104 -29.91 6.68 2.28
CA GLY A 104 -31.14 7.30 2.73
C GLY A 104 -31.88 7.99 1.58
N CYS A 105 -32.40 9.19 1.83
CA CYS A 105 -33.18 9.94 0.85
C CYS A 105 -32.34 10.74 -0.16
N GLU A 106 -31.02 10.85 0.02
CA GLU A 106 -30.16 11.73 -0.78
C GLU A 106 -29.73 11.11 -2.12
N GLY A 107 -30.11 9.85 -2.37
CA GLY A 107 -29.72 9.10 -3.55
C GLY A 107 -28.25 8.66 -3.52
N PHE A 108 -27.87 7.76 -4.42
CA PHE A 108 -26.50 7.25 -4.46
C PHE A 108 -25.51 8.30 -4.99
N PRO A 109 -24.37 8.53 -4.32
CA PRO A 109 -23.31 9.35 -4.88
C PRO A 109 -22.72 8.67 -6.11
N ALA A 110 -22.19 9.45 -7.06
CA ALA A 110 -21.57 8.90 -8.28
C ALA A 110 -20.35 8.01 -7.99
N THR A 111 -19.73 8.18 -6.83
CA THR A 111 -18.51 7.48 -6.44
C THR A 111 -18.54 7.19 -4.95
N LEU A 112 -18.18 5.96 -4.59
CA LEU A 112 -17.92 5.55 -3.21
C LEU A 112 -16.46 5.12 -3.08
N TRP A 113 -15.85 5.47 -1.95
CA TRP A 113 -14.46 5.14 -1.64
C TRP A 113 -14.46 4.11 -0.52
N VAL A 114 -13.76 2.99 -0.72
CA VAL A 114 -13.66 1.93 0.28
C VAL A 114 -12.26 1.94 0.85
N THR A 115 -12.15 2.13 2.16
CA THR A 115 -10.88 2.10 2.89
C THR A 115 -10.84 0.93 3.85
N ALA A 116 -9.63 0.42 4.09
CA ALA A 116 -9.36 -0.48 5.20
C ALA A 116 -8.43 0.24 6.18
N CYS A 117 -8.77 0.25 7.46
CA CYS A 117 -7.98 0.86 8.52
C CYS A 117 -7.42 -0.21 9.44
N TYR A 118 -6.16 -0.05 9.85
CA TYR A 118 -5.57 -0.83 10.92
C TYR A 118 -6.27 -0.49 12.23
N VAL A 119 -6.59 -1.51 13.02
CA VAL A 119 -7.14 -1.33 14.37
C VAL A 119 -6.36 -2.23 15.32
N ALA A 120 -5.96 -1.70 16.46
CA ALA A 120 -5.40 -2.50 17.54
C ALA A 120 -6.47 -2.70 18.62
N ASP A 121 -6.85 -3.95 18.88
CA ASP A 121 -7.71 -4.27 20.02
C ASP A 121 -6.89 -4.90 21.14
N TYR A 122 -7.04 -4.34 22.34
CA TYR A 122 -6.44 -4.88 23.54
C TYR A 122 -7.42 -5.85 24.19
N CYS A 123 -7.06 -7.13 24.20
CA CYS A 123 -7.91 -8.21 24.63
C CYS A 123 -7.33 -8.99 25.82
N ARG A 124 -8.15 -9.86 26.41
CA ARG A 124 -7.82 -10.69 27.59
C ARG A 124 -7.35 -9.87 28.80
N PRO A 125 -8.27 -9.14 29.45
CA PRO A 125 -7.99 -8.58 30.76
C PRO A 125 -7.62 -9.72 31.73
N ARG A 126 -6.59 -9.50 32.54
CA ARG A 126 -6.21 -10.37 33.66
C ARG A 126 -6.12 -9.52 34.91
N SER A 127 -6.46 -10.09 36.07
CA SER A 127 -6.19 -9.45 37.36
C SER A 127 -4.68 -9.28 37.53
N ALA A 128 -4.22 -8.07 37.84
CA ALA A 128 -2.85 -7.84 38.26
C ALA A 128 -2.64 -8.56 39.60
N ALA A 129 -1.57 -9.36 39.71
CA ALA A 129 -1.35 -10.28 40.83
C ALA A 129 -1.04 -9.61 42.19
N CYS A 130 -1.14 -8.28 42.26
CA CYS A 130 -0.83 -7.48 43.45
C CYS A 130 -1.88 -6.38 43.72
N ALA A 131 -3.06 -6.45 43.11
CA ALA A 131 -4.14 -5.55 43.50
C ALA A 131 -4.70 -6.00 44.86
N ASP A 132 -4.83 -5.07 45.80
CA ASP A 132 -5.51 -5.33 47.08
C ASP A 132 -6.90 -5.93 46.80
N ASP A 133 -7.35 -6.87 47.64
CA ASP A 133 -8.58 -7.66 47.43
C ASP A 133 -9.84 -6.81 47.22
N ASP A 134 -9.80 -5.52 47.60
CA ASP A 134 -10.91 -4.59 47.53
C ASP A 134 -11.09 -3.93 46.14
N ASP A 135 -10.11 -3.99 45.22
CA ASP A 135 -10.26 -3.47 43.85
C ASP A 135 -9.36 -4.20 42.83
N PRO A 136 -9.80 -5.33 42.24
CA PRO A 136 -8.98 -6.10 41.32
C PRO A 136 -8.72 -5.31 40.03
N GLN A 137 -7.56 -4.66 39.96
CA GLN A 137 -7.11 -3.98 38.75
C GLN A 137 -6.97 -5.00 37.61
N THR A 138 -7.80 -4.85 36.57
CA THR A 138 -7.68 -5.67 35.36
C THR A 138 -6.76 -4.97 34.37
N VAL A 139 -5.65 -5.62 34.02
CA VAL A 139 -4.71 -5.14 33.01
C VAL A 139 -4.89 -5.97 31.75
N LYS A 140 -4.94 -5.31 30.59
CA LYS A 140 -5.02 -5.97 29.29
C LYS A 140 -3.64 -6.55 28.96
N THR A 141 -3.57 -7.86 28.75
CA THR A 141 -2.29 -8.57 28.62
C THR A 141 -1.91 -8.92 27.19
N ARG A 142 -2.79 -8.64 26.22
CA ARG A 142 -2.57 -8.95 24.81
C ARG A 142 -3.12 -7.85 23.92
N MET A 143 -2.37 -7.56 22.87
CA MET A 143 -2.83 -6.77 21.73
C MET A 143 -3.08 -7.72 20.56
N ARG A 144 -4.16 -7.49 19.83
CA ARG A 144 -4.49 -8.19 18.59
C ARG A 144 -4.67 -7.16 17.49
N ASP A 145 -3.96 -7.37 16.40
CA ASP A 145 -4.15 -6.62 15.17
C ASP A 145 -5.50 -6.99 14.55
N GLY A 146 -6.23 -5.98 14.12
CA GLY A 146 -7.53 -6.05 13.48
C GLY A 146 -7.62 -5.10 12.30
N PHE A 147 -8.81 -5.01 11.74
CA PHE A 147 -9.09 -4.16 10.60
C PHE A 147 -10.51 -3.59 10.72
N GLU A 148 -10.71 -2.40 10.17
CA GLU A 148 -12.03 -1.80 9.98
C GLU A 148 -12.19 -1.42 8.50
N ILE A 149 -13.30 -1.82 7.89
CA ILE A 149 -13.62 -1.42 6.51
C ILE A 149 -14.62 -0.28 6.59
N GLN A 150 -14.26 0.84 5.99
CA GLN A 150 -15.09 2.04 5.96
C GLN A 150 -15.46 2.39 4.53
N ILE A 151 -16.66 2.94 4.35
CA ILE A 151 -17.19 3.40 3.07
C ILE A 151 -17.43 4.90 3.18
N HIS A 152 -16.83 5.66 2.29
CA HIS A 152 -16.89 7.11 2.27
C HIS A 152 -17.58 7.60 0.99
N GLN A 153 -18.43 8.62 1.11
CA GLN A 153 -19.05 9.29 -0.03
C GLN A 153 -18.10 10.31 -0.70
N SER A 154 -17.20 10.89 0.10
CA SER A 154 -16.14 11.78 -0.35
C SER A 154 -14.79 11.08 -0.28
N LEU A 155 -13.79 11.65 -0.95
CA LEU A 155 -12.43 11.16 -0.85
C LEU A 155 -11.90 11.35 0.59
N PRO A 156 -11.50 10.28 1.29
CA PRO A 156 -11.01 10.39 2.66
C PRO A 156 -9.64 11.08 2.71
N GLU A 157 -9.51 12.12 3.55
CA GLU A 157 -8.28 12.93 3.67
C GLU A 157 -7.09 12.14 4.23
N HIS A 158 -7.36 11.12 5.05
CA HIS A 158 -6.34 10.36 5.78
C HIS A 158 -6.02 9.00 5.17
N ALA A 159 -6.63 8.63 4.03
CA ALA A 159 -6.32 7.36 3.40
C ALA A 159 -5.08 7.49 2.51
N CYS A 160 -4.12 6.58 2.66
CA CYS A 160 -2.98 6.58 1.76
C CYS A 160 -3.43 6.33 0.32
N MET A 161 -3.11 7.29 -0.57
CA MET A 161 -3.25 7.16 -2.00
C MET A 161 -1.93 7.55 -2.65
N CYS A 162 -1.03 6.58 -2.85
CA CYS A 162 0.13 6.82 -3.70
C CYS A 162 -0.35 6.93 -5.16
N PRO A 163 -0.32 8.12 -5.79
CA PRO A 163 -0.77 8.25 -7.16
C PRO A 163 0.07 7.34 -8.07
N ALA A 164 -0.57 6.75 -9.07
CA ALA A 164 0.09 5.84 -10.01
C ALA A 164 1.25 6.52 -10.78
N ASN A 165 1.15 7.84 -10.95
CA ASN A 165 2.14 8.67 -11.64
C ASN A 165 3.38 8.77 -10.76
N GLY A 166 4.37 7.92 -11.02
CA GLY A 166 5.61 7.75 -10.27
C GLY A 166 6.47 9.01 -10.18
N HIS A 167 6.01 9.99 -9.42
CA HIS A 167 6.90 10.92 -8.78
C HIS A 167 7.64 10.10 -7.72
N ASP A 168 8.90 9.78 -8.00
CA ASP A 168 9.86 9.15 -7.08
C ASP A 168 10.15 10.03 -5.85
N ASP A 169 9.50 11.19 -5.77
CA ASP A 169 9.55 12.18 -4.70
C ASP A 169 8.27 12.14 -3.85
N CYS A 170 7.81 10.93 -3.54
CA CYS A 170 6.94 10.69 -2.39
C CYS A 170 7.77 10.89 -1.09
N GLY A 171 8.44 12.04 -0.95
CA GLY A 171 8.84 12.62 0.33
C GLY A 171 7.61 13.15 1.07
N CYS A 172 6.49 12.44 0.94
CA CYS A 172 5.26 12.78 1.58
C CYS A 172 5.50 12.57 3.08
N VAL A 173 5.70 13.67 3.80
CA VAL A 173 5.28 13.83 5.20
C VAL A 173 3.75 13.79 5.19
N CYS A 174 3.18 12.72 4.65
CA CYS A 174 1.75 12.59 4.60
C CYS A 174 1.35 12.13 5.99
N ASN A 175 0.55 12.97 6.64
CA ASN A 175 -0.30 12.62 7.78
C ASN A 175 -1.41 11.66 7.33
N CYS A 176 -1.03 10.67 6.51
CA CYS A 176 -1.87 9.53 6.19
C CYS A 176 -2.10 8.81 7.50
N GLY A 177 -3.36 8.67 7.87
CA GLY A 177 -3.74 7.92 9.04
C GLY A 177 -3.47 6.43 8.86
N GLU A 178 -4.06 5.65 9.74
CA GLU A 178 -3.93 4.18 9.78
C GLU A 178 -4.77 3.49 8.69
N CYS A 179 -5.19 4.22 7.66
CA CYS A 179 -6.12 3.77 6.63
C CYS A 179 -5.49 3.74 5.24
N VAL A 180 -5.87 2.73 4.45
CA VAL A 180 -5.46 2.56 3.05
C VAL A 180 -6.70 2.50 2.17
N LEU A 181 -6.66 3.19 1.03
CA LEU A 181 -7.70 3.07 0.02
C LEU A 181 -7.59 1.72 -0.68
N ILE A 182 -8.60 0.87 -0.53
CA ILE A 182 -8.61 -0.48 -1.10
C ILE A 182 -9.39 -0.56 -2.41
N GLY A 183 -10.28 0.40 -2.69
CA GLY A 183 -10.90 0.54 -4.00
C GLY A 183 -11.89 1.68 -4.12
N VAL A 184 -12.33 1.91 -5.35
CA VAL A 184 -13.31 2.95 -5.72
C VAL A 184 -14.45 2.29 -6.47
N ILE A 185 -15.67 2.57 -6.06
CA ILE A 185 -16.89 2.07 -6.70
C ILE A 185 -17.50 3.25 -7.46
N GLU A 186 -17.43 3.20 -8.79
CA GLU A 186 -18.06 4.19 -9.67
C GLU A 186 -19.49 3.74 -10.00
N LEU A 187 -20.47 4.48 -9.51
CA LEU A 187 -21.88 4.22 -9.77
C LEU A 187 -22.29 5.00 -11.03
N LYS A 188 -22.40 4.29 -12.16
CA LYS A 188 -22.90 4.90 -13.41
C LYS A 188 -24.38 5.24 -13.23
N SER A 189 -24.76 6.51 -13.41
CA SER A 189 -26.11 7.01 -13.08
C SER A 189 -27.26 6.33 -13.82
N LYS A 190 -26.98 5.64 -14.94
CA LYS A 190 -27.98 4.95 -15.76
C LYS A 190 -28.74 3.81 -15.07
N TYR A 191 -28.34 3.44 -13.84
CA TYR A 191 -28.83 2.23 -13.19
C TYR A 191 -29.73 2.46 -11.96
N TRP A 192 -29.90 3.69 -11.47
CA TRP A 192 -30.36 3.90 -10.08
C TRP A 192 -31.75 4.49 -9.88
N ALA A 193 -32.42 5.08 -10.90
CA ALA A 193 -33.88 5.29 -10.93
C ALA A 193 -34.29 6.25 -12.05
N ASP A 194 -35.34 5.87 -12.80
CA ASP A 194 -36.40 6.82 -13.13
C ASP A 194 -37.18 7.12 -11.83
N PRO A 195 -37.62 8.37 -11.57
CA PRO A 195 -38.31 8.77 -10.33
C PRO A 195 -39.56 7.94 -9.99
N ASP A 196 -40.07 7.17 -10.96
CA ASP A 196 -41.25 6.32 -10.82
C ASP A 196 -40.96 4.91 -10.24
N GLY A 197 -39.70 4.54 -10.05
CA GLY A 197 -39.30 3.30 -9.35
C GLY A 197 -39.70 1.97 -10.04
N LYS A 198 -40.11 2.01 -11.31
CA LYS A 198 -40.71 0.84 -11.99
C LYS A 198 -39.74 -0.07 -12.72
N HIS A 199 -38.52 0.38 -13.05
CA HIS A 199 -37.56 -0.43 -13.81
C HIS A 199 -36.13 -0.25 -13.30
N LEU A 200 -35.78 -0.97 -12.24
CA LEU A 200 -34.37 -1.24 -11.96
C LEU A 200 -33.95 -2.42 -12.81
N ASN A 201 -32.88 -2.26 -13.56
CA ASN A 201 -32.29 -3.36 -14.29
C ASN A 201 -31.55 -4.27 -13.28
N PRO A 202 -32.04 -5.49 -12.99
CA PRO A 202 -31.35 -6.40 -12.08
C PRO A 202 -29.97 -6.81 -12.62
N ASP A 203 -29.71 -6.62 -13.92
CA ASP A 203 -28.44 -6.90 -14.59
C ASP A 203 -27.51 -5.68 -14.67
N ALA A 204 -27.80 -4.61 -13.91
CA ALA A 204 -26.95 -3.43 -13.80
C ALA A 204 -25.54 -3.82 -13.32
N LYS A 205 -24.59 -3.95 -14.26
CA LYS A 205 -23.21 -4.29 -13.94
C LYS A 205 -22.53 -3.08 -13.29
N ILE A 206 -22.34 -3.14 -11.98
CA ILE A 206 -21.52 -2.17 -11.24
C ILE A 206 -20.07 -2.40 -11.64
N ASP A 207 -19.47 -1.36 -12.23
CA ASP A 207 -18.10 -1.40 -12.69
C ASP A 207 -17.19 -1.02 -11.53
N VAL A 208 -16.76 -2.02 -10.76
CA VAL A 208 -15.82 -1.78 -9.65
C VAL A 208 -14.42 -1.64 -10.23
N GLN A 209 -13.95 -0.39 -10.37
CA GLN A 209 -12.58 -0.11 -10.78
C GLN A 209 -11.64 -0.28 -9.57
N VAL A 210 -11.21 -1.51 -9.30
CA VAL A 210 -10.13 -1.78 -8.34
C VAL A 210 -8.75 -1.44 -8.95
N ASP A 211 -8.62 -1.46 -10.28
CA ASP A 211 -7.34 -1.42 -10.98
C ASP A 211 -6.59 -0.07 -10.92
N ARG A 212 -7.19 0.99 -10.38
CA ARG A 212 -6.48 2.26 -10.14
C ARG A 212 -5.69 2.29 -8.85
N VAL A 213 -5.99 1.40 -7.90
CA VAL A 213 -5.21 1.25 -6.68
C VAL A 213 -4.00 0.37 -7.04
N ARG A 214 -2.77 0.87 -6.82
CA ARG A 214 -1.56 0.07 -7.08
C ARG A 214 -1.70 -1.25 -6.31
N LYS A 215 -1.85 -2.37 -7.02
CA LYS A 215 -1.30 -3.63 -6.53
C LYS A 215 0.18 -3.35 -6.35
N ILE A 216 0.67 -3.48 -5.12
CA ILE A 216 2.10 -3.41 -4.85
C ILE A 216 2.73 -4.52 -5.68
N ARG A 217 3.27 -4.17 -6.85
CA ARG A 217 4.03 -5.12 -7.65
C ARG A 217 5.25 -5.44 -6.81
N PRO A 218 5.61 -6.71 -6.61
CA PRO A 218 6.84 -7.05 -5.90
C PRO A 218 7.99 -6.35 -6.62
N ALA A 219 8.54 -5.32 -5.98
CA ALA A 219 9.60 -4.49 -6.51
C ALA A 219 10.92 -5.28 -6.43
N LEU A 220 11.03 -6.36 -7.20
CA LEU A 220 12.33 -6.86 -7.60
C LEU A 220 12.77 -6.03 -8.80
N ARG A 221 13.75 -5.15 -8.55
CA ARG A 221 14.56 -4.36 -9.51
C ARG A 221 14.00 -2.98 -9.91
N GLN A 222 14.13 -2.03 -9.00
CA GLN A 222 14.89 -0.81 -9.31
C GLN A 222 15.43 -0.25 -8.00
N PRO A 223 16.76 -0.14 -7.81
CA PRO A 223 17.31 0.48 -6.61
C PRO A 223 16.81 1.92 -6.56
N CYS A 224 16.21 2.30 -5.42
CA CYS A 224 15.88 3.69 -5.14
C CYS A 224 17.14 4.54 -5.39
N GLY A 225 17.09 5.40 -6.41
CA GLY A 225 18.16 6.34 -6.70
C GLY A 225 18.37 7.21 -5.47
N ALA A 226 19.64 7.44 -5.12
CA ALA A 226 20.02 8.32 -4.02
C ALA A 226 19.35 9.69 -4.19
N ALA A 227 18.35 9.97 -3.35
CA ALA A 227 17.77 11.29 -3.25
C ALA A 227 18.88 12.25 -2.78
N LYS A 228 19.08 13.34 -3.53
CA LYS A 228 19.90 14.47 -3.09
C LYS A 228 19.21 15.08 -1.88
N LEU A 229 19.79 14.90 -0.69
CA LEU A 229 19.52 15.76 0.46
C LEU A 229 19.89 17.20 0.06
N ALA A 230 18.89 18.05 -0.14
CA ALA A 230 19.07 19.49 -0.18
C ALA A 230 18.70 20.04 1.21
N ASP A 231 19.68 20.66 1.86
CA ASP A 231 19.60 21.23 3.19
C ASP A 231 18.57 22.36 3.28
N ALA A 232 17.71 22.29 4.29
CA ALA A 232 16.93 23.43 4.76
C ALA A 232 17.48 23.87 6.13
N ALA A 233 18.47 24.75 6.12
CA ALA A 233 18.85 25.54 7.30
C ALA A 233 19.47 26.89 6.91
N THR A 234 18.89 27.94 7.49
CA THR A 234 19.40 29.31 7.72
C THR A 234 19.47 30.33 6.58
N GLY A 235 18.77 31.45 6.81
CA GLY A 235 19.44 32.73 7.06
C GLY A 235 19.70 33.66 5.87
N ASN A 236 19.18 34.89 5.98
CA ASN A 236 19.43 36.05 5.11
C ASN A 236 20.89 36.26 4.69
N ASP A 237 21.14 36.49 3.39
CA ASP A 237 22.11 37.49 2.91
C ASP A 237 21.80 37.90 1.44
N PRO A 238 21.92 39.20 1.05
CA PRO A 238 21.53 39.68 -0.27
C PRO A 238 22.76 39.85 -1.16
N HIS A 239 23.06 38.85 -1.99
CA HIS A 239 23.92 39.06 -3.16
C HIS A 239 23.41 38.29 -4.38
N LYS A 240 22.72 39.08 -5.22
CA LYS A 240 22.42 38.87 -6.64
C LYS A 240 23.67 38.38 -7.39
N ARG A 241 23.63 37.16 -7.93
CA ARG A 241 24.47 36.74 -9.07
C ARG A 241 23.65 35.90 -10.05
N GLU A 242 23.96 36.14 -11.32
CA GLU A 242 23.26 35.73 -12.54
C GLU A 242 22.95 34.24 -12.66
N ALA A 243 21.81 33.97 -13.30
CA ALA A 243 21.39 32.66 -13.74
C ALA A 243 22.11 32.31 -15.05
N ASP A 244 22.87 31.20 -15.04
CA ASP A 244 23.31 30.53 -16.26
C ASP A 244 22.25 29.52 -16.72
N GLU A 245 21.77 29.71 -17.95
CA GLU A 245 20.84 28.83 -18.66
C GLU A 245 21.50 27.47 -18.95
N VAL A 246 21.04 26.40 -18.30
CA VAL A 246 21.38 25.02 -18.73
C VAL A 246 20.46 24.64 -19.87
N GLY A 247 20.96 24.83 -21.09
CA GLY A 247 20.27 24.46 -22.34
C GLY A 247 20.00 22.96 -22.48
N PRO A 248 19.00 22.57 -23.29
CA PRO A 248 18.64 21.18 -23.52
C PRO A 248 19.79 20.42 -24.18
N SER A 249 20.24 19.35 -23.52
CA SER A 249 21.24 18.42 -24.05
C SER A 249 20.79 17.85 -25.40
N THR A 250 21.42 18.31 -26.47
CA THR A 250 21.23 17.82 -27.84
C THR A 250 21.72 16.38 -27.95
N LEU A 251 20.78 15.43 -27.94
CA LEU A 251 21.06 14.04 -28.30
C LEU A 251 21.50 13.98 -29.75
N THR A 252 22.75 13.58 -29.99
CA THR A 252 23.25 13.37 -31.34
C THR A 252 22.43 12.27 -32.05
N PRO A 253 22.27 12.34 -33.38
CA PRO A 253 21.57 11.32 -34.17
C PRO A 253 22.08 9.89 -33.94
N GLU A 254 23.36 9.75 -33.62
CA GLU A 254 23.99 8.45 -33.30
C GLU A 254 23.43 7.82 -32.02
N HIS A 255 23.18 8.61 -30.98
CA HIS A 255 22.55 8.11 -29.75
C HIS A 255 21.12 7.63 -29.99
N ILE A 256 20.37 8.34 -30.85
CA ILE A 256 19.00 7.96 -31.22
C ILE A 256 19.02 6.65 -32.04
N ALA A 257 19.97 6.47 -32.95
CA ALA A 257 20.15 5.24 -33.71
C ALA A 257 20.48 4.05 -32.80
N GLY A 258 21.38 4.23 -31.83
CA GLY A 258 21.74 3.21 -30.84
C GLY A 258 20.56 2.77 -29.96
N LEU A 259 19.71 3.72 -29.53
CA LEU A 259 18.50 3.41 -28.76
C LEU A 259 17.47 2.63 -29.59
N LYS A 260 17.30 2.97 -30.88
CA LYS A 260 16.41 2.23 -31.79
C LYS A 260 16.88 0.78 -32.00
N ALA A 261 18.18 0.56 -32.19
CA ALA A 261 18.75 -0.79 -32.36
C ALA A 261 18.55 -1.65 -31.09
N ARG A 262 18.76 -1.08 -29.91
CA ARG A 262 18.52 -1.78 -28.62
C ARG A 262 17.06 -2.15 -28.43
N ARG A 263 16.12 -1.27 -28.79
CA ARG A 263 14.68 -1.57 -28.73
C ARG A 263 14.29 -2.69 -29.68
N ALA A 264 14.82 -2.73 -30.90
CA ALA A 264 14.56 -3.80 -31.86
C ALA A 264 15.07 -5.17 -31.36
N ALA A 265 16.28 -5.22 -30.82
CA ALA A 265 16.84 -6.46 -30.25
C ALA A 265 16.02 -6.99 -29.06
N LEU A 266 15.46 -6.09 -28.24
CA LEU A 266 14.65 -6.47 -27.08
C LEU A 266 13.28 -7.03 -27.51
N LEU A 267 12.66 -6.47 -28.56
CA LEU A 267 11.41 -7.00 -29.12
C LEU A 267 11.60 -8.39 -29.75
N GLU A 268 12.74 -8.64 -30.38
CA GLU A 268 13.02 -9.96 -30.97
C GLU A 268 13.23 -11.03 -29.88
N ARG A 269 13.93 -10.70 -28.79
CA ARG A 269 14.04 -11.59 -27.62
C ARG A 269 12.68 -11.89 -26.98
N GLN A 270 11.76 -10.92 -26.95
CA GLN A 270 10.41 -11.15 -26.45
C GLN A 270 9.57 -12.07 -27.37
N ARG A 271 9.81 -12.05 -28.69
CA ARG A 271 9.13 -12.96 -29.62
C ARG A 271 9.60 -14.40 -29.46
N VAL A 272 10.92 -14.60 -29.35
CA VAL A 272 11.51 -15.93 -29.12
C VAL A 272 11.00 -16.53 -27.81
N ALA A 273 11.03 -15.75 -26.72
CA ALA A 273 10.55 -16.21 -25.41
C ALA A 273 9.05 -16.55 -25.41
N LYS A 274 8.22 -15.83 -26.18
CA LYS A 274 6.79 -16.17 -26.35
C LYS A 274 6.58 -17.44 -27.16
N GLY A 275 7.42 -17.68 -28.17
CA GLY A 275 7.39 -18.91 -28.96
C GLY A 275 7.74 -20.14 -28.12
N GLU A 276 8.83 -20.07 -27.36
CA GLU A 276 9.28 -21.16 -26.47
C GLU A 276 8.25 -21.48 -25.38
N ALA A 277 7.62 -20.46 -24.78
CA ALA A 277 6.57 -20.65 -23.78
C ALA A 277 5.30 -21.31 -24.37
N ALA A 278 4.91 -20.94 -25.60
CA ALA A 278 3.77 -21.55 -26.28
C ALA A 278 4.05 -23.02 -26.63
N GLU A 279 5.27 -23.36 -27.05
CA GLU A 279 5.67 -24.74 -27.34
C GLU A 279 5.68 -25.62 -26.08
N GLN A 280 6.10 -25.06 -24.94
CA GLN A 280 6.08 -25.78 -23.66
C GLN A 280 4.66 -26.07 -23.16
N ILE A 281 3.75 -25.10 -23.25
CA ILE A 281 2.33 -25.30 -22.91
C ILE A 281 1.70 -26.36 -23.84
N GLY A 282 2.06 -26.36 -25.13
CA GLY A 282 1.61 -27.38 -26.08
C GLY A 282 2.04 -28.80 -25.68
N ARG A 283 3.29 -28.99 -25.24
CA ARG A 283 3.80 -30.27 -24.75
C ARG A 283 3.09 -30.75 -23.48
N GLU A 284 2.84 -29.86 -22.52
CA GLU A 284 2.13 -30.19 -21.28
C GLU A 284 0.67 -30.59 -21.56
N LEU A 285 -0.01 -29.91 -22.48
CA LEU A 285 -1.38 -30.27 -22.87
C LEU A 285 -1.45 -31.63 -23.58
N ASP A 286 -0.47 -31.96 -24.42
CA ASP A 286 -0.37 -33.27 -25.08
C ASP A 286 -0.12 -34.40 -24.05
N GLU A 287 0.69 -34.15 -23.02
CA GLU A 287 0.94 -35.10 -21.94
C GLU A 287 -0.31 -35.31 -21.07
N ILE A 288 -1.01 -34.23 -20.70
CA ILE A 288 -2.30 -34.30 -19.99
C ILE A 288 -3.33 -35.07 -20.82
N SER A 289 -3.41 -34.84 -22.14
CA SER A 289 -4.34 -35.56 -23.01
C SER A 289 -4.05 -37.05 -23.11
N ARG A 290 -2.77 -37.48 -23.03
CA ARG A 290 -2.41 -38.91 -22.99
C ARG A 290 -2.79 -39.56 -21.66
N LEU A 291 -2.65 -38.85 -20.54
CA LEU A 291 -2.99 -39.36 -19.22
C LEU A 291 -4.50 -39.53 -19.02
N LEU A 292 -5.32 -38.73 -19.71
CA LEU A 292 -6.79 -38.78 -19.61
C LEU A 292 -7.45 -39.73 -20.63
N GLY A 293 -6.68 -40.29 -21.57
CA GLY A 293 -7.17 -41.10 -22.69
C GLY A 293 -6.91 -42.61 -22.59
N GLY A 294 -6.64 -43.15 -21.39
CA GLY A 294 -6.39 -44.57 -21.12
C GLY A 294 -7.34 -45.15 -20.09
#